data_AF-A0A6C0AMY9-F1
#
_entry.id   AF-A0A6C0AMY9-F1
#
_cell.length_a   1.000
_cell.length_b   1.000
_cell.length_c   1.000
_cell.angle_alpha   90.00
_cell.angle_beta   90.00
_cell.angle_gamma   90.00
#
_symmetry.space_group_name_H-M   'P 1'
#
loop_
_entity.id
_entity.type
_entity.pdbx_description
1 polymer ?
#
loop_
_entity_poly.entity_id
_entity_poly.type
_entity_poly.pdbx_seq_one_letter_code
_entity_poly.pdbx_strand_id
1 'polypeptide(L)' 'MAGSTTRKMPASGSKAQVWHGTARHTPGGLTRKDLMKTKKGRIVSRRKHAIGLRRIKSLRKLGFKAKKGTFKLFKK' A
#
# COMPACT_ATOMS: atom_id res chain seq x y z
N MET A 1 -6.12 2.77 41.61
CA MET A 1 -6.81 2.36 40.37
C MET A 1 -6.59 3.46 39.33
N ALA A 2 -5.65 3.27 38.40
CA ALA A 2 -5.31 4.30 37.43
C ALA A 2 -6.46 4.47 36.42
N GLY A 3 -7.11 5.64 36.42
CA GLY A 3 -8.20 5.97 35.52
C GLY A 3 -7.80 5.80 34.06
N SER A 4 -8.61 5.10 33.28
CA SER A 4 -8.39 4.88 31.85
C SER A 4 -8.60 6.19 31.09
N THR A 5 -7.52 6.95 30.88
CA THR A 5 -7.54 8.10 29.99
C THR A 5 -7.87 7.62 28.57
N THR A 6 -9.06 7.94 28.07
CA THR A 6 -9.48 7.63 26.71
C THR A 6 -8.59 8.40 25.73
N ARG A 7 -7.61 7.71 25.13
CA ARG A 7 -6.75 8.29 24.09
C ARG A 7 -7.61 8.64 22.88
N LYS A 8 -7.77 9.94 22.61
CA LYS A 8 -8.43 10.46 21.41
C LYS A 8 -7.70 9.93 20.17
N MET A 9 -8.40 9.18 19.32
CA MET A 9 -7.83 8.69 18.06
C MET A 9 -7.45 9.87 17.17
N PRO A 10 -6.19 9.98 16.70
CA PRO A 10 -5.81 10.97 15.71
C PRO A 10 -6.64 10.84 14.42
N ALA A 11 -6.99 11.99 13.84
CA ALA A 11 -7.74 12.04 12.59
C ALA A 11 -6.92 11.40 11.44
N SER A 12 -5.68 11.85 11.27
CA SER A 12 -4.75 11.31 10.27
C SER A 12 -3.62 10.50 10.90
N GLY A 13 -3.23 9.39 10.28
CA GLY A 13 -2.07 8.60 10.68
C GLY A 13 -1.44 7.79 9.54
N SER A 14 -0.45 6.97 9.86
CA SER A 14 0.16 6.07 8.90
C SER A 14 -0.83 5.00 8.43
N LYS A 15 -0.54 4.35 7.27
CA LYS A 15 -1.37 3.22 6.79
C LYS A 15 -1.43 2.08 7.82
N ALA A 16 -0.37 1.88 8.58
CA ALA A 16 -0.33 0.90 9.66
C ALA A 16 -1.27 1.30 10.79
N GLN A 17 -1.22 2.55 11.25
CA GLN A 17 -2.10 3.06 12.30
C GLN A 17 -3.58 2.94 11.91
N VAL A 18 -3.94 3.31 10.67
CA VAL A 18 -5.31 3.17 10.17
C VAL A 18 -5.74 1.71 10.09
N TRP A 19 -4.85 0.80 9.70
CA TRP A 19 -5.14 -0.63 9.65
C TRP A 19 -5.33 -1.24 11.05
N HIS A 20 -4.55 -0.80 12.03
CA HIS A 20 -4.65 -1.25 13.42
C HIS A 20 -5.74 -0.53 14.22
N GLY A 21 -6.43 0.45 13.63
CA GLY A 21 -7.51 1.19 14.27
C GLY A 21 -7.04 2.29 15.23
N THR A 22 -5.78 2.70 15.16
CA THR A 22 -5.24 3.79 16.00
C THR A 22 -5.37 5.17 15.32
N ALA A 23 -5.79 5.25 14.06
CA ALA A 23 -6.09 6.49 13.35
C ALA A 23 -7.32 6.33 12.43
N ARG A 24 -8.05 7.42 12.16
CA ARG A 24 -9.28 7.37 11.33
C ARG A 24 -8.98 7.21 9.84
N HIS A 25 -8.05 7.99 9.31
CA HIS A 25 -7.65 7.97 7.90
C HIS A 25 -6.16 8.27 7.74
N THR A 26 -5.64 8.08 6.53
CA THR A 26 -4.28 8.54 6.18
C THR A 26 -4.29 10.02 5.81
N PRO A 27 -3.13 10.71 5.73
CA PRO A 27 -3.07 12.09 5.22
C PRO A 27 -3.72 12.26 3.83
N GLY A 28 -3.69 11.22 2.99
CA GLY A 28 -4.35 11.18 1.68
C GLY A 28 -5.79 10.66 1.70
N GLY A 29 -6.47 10.70 2.85
CA GLY A 29 -7.88 10.31 2.98
C GLY A 29 -8.19 8.82 2.91
N LEU A 30 -7.18 7.94 2.77
CA LEU A 30 -7.43 6.49 2.73
C LEU A 30 -7.90 5.98 4.09
N THR A 31 -8.99 5.22 4.07
CA THR A 31 -9.55 4.53 5.24
C THR A 31 -9.17 3.04 5.21
N ARG A 32 -9.51 2.29 6.26
CA ARG A 32 -9.18 0.86 6.35
C ARG A 32 -9.72 0.03 5.18
N LYS A 33 -10.92 0.35 4.65
CA LYS A 33 -11.51 -0.30 3.47
C LYS A 33 -10.69 -0.11 2.19
N ASP A 34 -9.93 0.98 2.10
CA ASP A 34 -9.10 1.32 0.94
C ASP A 34 -7.70 0.68 1.00
N LEU A 35 -7.37 0.06 2.14
CA LEU A 35 -6.10 -0.57 2.43
C LEU A 35 -6.20 -2.10 2.33
N MET A 36 -5.05 -2.74 2.12
CA MET A 36 -4.91 -4.20 2.18
C MET A 36 -3.54 -4.58 2.72
N LYS A 37 -3.48 -5.73 3.39
CA LYS A 37 -2.22 -6.37 3.78
C LYS A 37 -1.77 -7.32 2.66
N THR A 38 -0.56 -7.11 2.16
CA THR A 38 0.06 -8.03 1.18
C THR A 38 0.58 -9.30 1.87
N LYS A 39 0.85 -10.35 1.10
CA LYS A 39 1.48 -11.59 1.63
C LYS A 39 2.81 -11.31 2.35
N LYS A 40 3.53 -10.26 1.96
CA LYS A 40 4.78 -9.79 2.59
C LYS A 40 4.56 -8.93 3.84
N GLY A 41 3.34 -8.85 4.36
CA GLY A 41 3.01 -8.08 5.56
C GLY A 41 2.82 -6.57 5.37
N ARG A 42 3.19 -6.01 4.21
CA ARG A 42 3.06 -4.57 3.94
C ARG A 42 1.60 -4.15 3.77
N ILE A 43 1.23 -3.02 4.38
CA ILE A 43 -0.09 -2.40 4.21
C ILE A 43 -0.02 -1.36 3.09
N VAL A 44 -0.79 -1.58 2.04
CA VAL A 44 -0.79 -0.77 0.81
C VAL A 44 -2.20 -0.36 0.41
N SER A 45 -2.32 0.63 -0.46
CA SER A 45 -3.61 0.98 -1.08
C SER A 45 -4.05 -0.12 -2.05
N ARG A 46 -5.30 -0.58 -1.92
CA ARG A 46 -5.92 -1.56 -2.83
C ARG A 46 -5.89 -1.09 -4.29
N ARG A 47 -6.27 0.18 -4.52
CA ARG A 47 -6.29 0.79 -5.86
C ARG A 47 -4.91 0.77 -6.51
N LYS A 48 -3.86 1.21 -5.79
CA LYS A 48 -2.50 1.24 -6.33
C LYS A 48 -1.97 -0.16 -6.62
N HIS A 49 -2.27 -1.14 -5.76
CA HIS A 49 -1.89 -2.53 -5.99
C HIS A 49 -2.51 -3.09 -7.28
N ALA A 50 -3.81 -2.89 -7.48
CA ALA A 50 -4.51 -3.35 -8.69
C ALA A 50 -3.95 -2.71 -9.98
N ILE A 51 -3.69 -1.40 -9.95
CA ILE A 51 -3.08 -0.69 -11.09
C ILE A 51 -1.68 -1.24 -11.41
N GLY A 52 -0.85 -1.50 -10.39
CA GLY A 52 0.48 -2.07 -10.55
C GLY A 52 0.44 -3.43 -11.25
N LEU A 53 -0.47 -4.33 -10.82
CA LEU A 53 -0.64 -5.64 -11.46
C LEU A 53 -1.03 -5.52 -12.94
N ARG A 54 -1.94 -4.61 -13.28
CA ARG A 54 -2.34 -4.37 -14.68
C ARG A 54 -1.17 -3.89 -15.52
N ARG A 55 -0.38 -2.93 -15.02
CA ARG A 55 0.80 -2.39 -15.73
C ARG A 55 1.87 -3.46 -15.97
N ILE A 56 2.16 -4.30 -14.97
CA ILE A 56 3.13 -5.39 -15.12
C ILE A 56 2.67 -6.37 -16.21
N LYS A 57 1.37 -6.71 -16.27
CA LYS A 57 0.83 -7.56 -17.35
C LYS A 57 1.01 -6.91 -18.72
N SER A 58 0.69 -5.62 -18.86
CA SER A 58 0.87 -4.87 -20.10
C SER A 58 2.33 -4.82 -20.54
N LEU A 59 3.25 -4.50 -19.62
CA LEU A 59 4.70 -4.48 -19.91
C LEU A 59 5.21 -5.85 -20.37
N ARG A 60 4.76 -6.93 -19.72
CA ARG A 60 5.12 -8.29 -20.13
C ARG A 60 4.58 -8.64 -21.51
N LYS A 61 3.37 -8.18 -21.87
CA LYS A 61 2.77 -8.36 -23.20
C LYS A 61 3.58 -7.64 -24.29
N LEU A 62 4.07 -6.44 -23.99
CA LEU A 62 4.93 -5.64 -24.87
C LEU A 62 6.38 -6.14 -24.96
N GLY A 63 6.73 -7.26 -24.31
CA GLY A 63 8.07 -7.84 -24.38
C GLY A 63 9.09 -7.29 -23.38
N PHE A 64 8.71 -6.36 -22.50
CA PHE A 64 9.57 -5.84 -21.43
C PHE A 64 9.77 -6.86 -20.30
N LYS A 65 10.55 -7.91 -20.56
CA LYS A 65 10.90 -8.98 -19.61
C LYS A 65 12.33 -8.76 -19.09
N ALA A 66 12.47 -8.43 -17.82
CA ALA A 66 13.77 -8.28 -17.18
C ALA A 66 14.35 -9.67 -16.79
N LYS A 67 15.65 -9.86 -17.01
CA LYS A 67 16.42 -11.02 -16.53
C LYS A 67 17.19 -10.61 -15.28
N LYS A 68 17.12 -11.41 -14.22
CA LYS A 68 17.83 -11.14 -12.96
C LYS A 68 19.33 -11.04 -13.22
N GLY A 69 19.98 -10.01 -12.69
CA GLY A 69 21.41 -9.75 -12.88
C GLY A 69 21.75 -9.12 -14.23
N THR A 70 20.77 -8.82 -15.09
CA THR A 70 21.00 -8.17 -16.38
C THR A 70 20.33 -6.80 -16.40
N PHE A 71 21.14 -5.76 -16.32
CA PHE A 71 20.69 -4.37 -16.36
C PHE A 71 20.95 -3.83 -17.75
N LYS A 72 19.90 -3.76 -18.58
CA LYS A 72 19.97 -3.15 -19.91
C LYS A 72 18.77 -2.25 -20.12
N LEU A 73 18.97 -1.16 -20.87
CA LEU A 73 17.87 -0.34 -21.34
C LEU A 73 17.08 -1.13 -22.39
N PHE A 74 15.77 -1.24 -22.22
CA PHE A 74 14.91 -1.79 -23.27
C PHE A 74 14.79 -0.76 -24.38
N LYS A 75 15.10 -1.16 -25.63
CA LYS A 75 14.87 -0.31 -26.79
C LYS A 75 13.36 -0.12 -26.98
N LYS A 76 12.97 1.11 -27.33
CA LYS A 76 11.58 1.54 -27.50
C LYS A 76 10.94 0.85 -28.71
#